data_AF-A0AAD6HBR6-F1
#
_entry.id   AF-A0AAD6HBR6-F1
#
_cell.length_a   1.000
_cell.length_b   1.000
_cell.length_c   1.000
_cell.angle_alpha   90.00
_cell.angle_beta   90.00
_cell.angle_gamma   90.00
#
_symmetry.space_group_name_H-M   'P 1'
#
loop_
_entity.id
_entity.type
_entity.pdbx_description
1 polymer ?
#
loop_
_entity_poly.entity_id
_entity_poly.type
_entity_poly.pdbx_seq_one_letter_code
_entity_poly.pdbx_strand_id
1 'polypeptide(L)'
;MEAKLKEESDLSFKKFMDETKELFKKQSLELASITEEYEDKHGYGDLDEDQRIDPELETEDHEYLICGDAAELVNIRLRLIDDDKRDSTEELLPVRKFVAECTCNGVVVATALVGGQVTRGAREDTISEAVDLDFWRSCGFRRIGASKCFAFSFNLDHPSHALAAASDFNPRRSYARDLENQKLRVIYEADRSTCTNALRMERLRNALPLHYASLTLTDKPLKASFITHANDEISWDRVTNSEATLLHLTACEFKPLSVQWLLENIHHAEYWKIARNIDGFTPFEALQEKLEKMRTQDNDGLGRIITVSDQFEGHPDTTVSCLCLLPGHNSLANKACFRYGCTCGECVEGFLSVKMTRYLMRQCDPKVRSWVIEDAFSNPLTLDQFDPDVHQNLAAKKLRLGYSNMFKLALYCLTAGKAPTVQNLEWCRNKPLNQKHSEWAPNEYIQDYLRYAGVQEGYEAVLRLMFVGASQNAENILGTLKDLDLADEPTCRNDYEYEFVTRACGY
;
A
#
# COMPACT_ATOMS: atom_id res chain seq x y z
N MET A 1 15.92 17.02 -32.66
CA MET A 1 16.09 17.08 -31.19
C MET A 1 15.48 15.84 -30.54
N GLU A 2 14.20 15.54 -30.79
CA GLU A 2 13.53 14.31 -30.30
C GLU A 2 14.22 13.00 -30.74
N ALA A 3 14.66 12.87 -32.00
CA ALA A 3 15.39 11.67 -32.45
C ALA A 3 16.74 11.47 -31.73
N LYS A 4 17.41 12.57 -31.35
CA LYS A 4 18.68 12.53 -30.61
C LYS A 4 18.47 12.16 -29.14
N LEU A 5 17.41 12.67 -28.52
CA LEU A 5 17.02 12.33 -27.15
C LEU A 5 16.61 10.85 -27.04
N LYS A 6 15.92 10.32 -28.06
CA LYS A 6 15.60 8.88 -28.12
C LYS A 6 16.85 8.01 -28.26
N GLU A 7 17.77 8.38 -29.15
CA GLU A 7 19.03 7.64 -29.34
C GLU A 7 19.93 7.68 -28.09
N GLU A 8 19.96 8.80 -27.36
CA GLU A 8 20.67 8.93 -26.09
C GLU A 8 20.01 8.10 -24.96
N SER A 9 18.67 8.04 -24.92
CA SER A 9 17.92 7.19 -23.96
C SER A 9 18.13 5.70 -24.24
N ASP A 10 17.98 5.27 -25.49
CA ASP A 10 18.18 3.87 -25.92
C ASP A 10 19.63 3.41 -25.63
N LEU A 11 20.62 4.30 -25.83
CA LEU A 11 22.02 4.01 -25.53
C LEU A 11 22.29 3.94 -24.02
N SER A 12 21.66 4.82 -23.23
CA SER A 12 21.74 4.81 -21.77
C SER A 12 21.10 3.55 -21.18
N PHE A 13 19.94 3.14 -21.70
CA PHE A 13 19.25 1.93 -21.28
C PHE A 13 20.01 0.67 -21.65
N LYS A 14 20.55 0.59 -22.88
CA LYS A 14 21.39 -0.54 -23.29
C LYS A 14 22.62 -0.68 -22.40
N LYS A 15 23.27 0.44 -22.07
CA LYS A 15 24.41 0.47 -21.15
C LYS A 15 24.00 0.00 -19.75
N PHE A 16 22.86 0.45 -19.23
CA PHE A 16 22.28 -0.01 -17.96
C PHE A 16 22.04 -1.52 -17.96
N MET A 17 21.47 -2.07 -19.03
CA MET A 17 21.20 -3.51 -19.16
C MET A 17 22.49 -4.33 -19.23
N ASP A 18 23.53 -3.83 -19.92
CA ASP A 18 24.82 -4.49 -20.01
C ASP A 18 25.59 -4.46 -18.67
N GLU A 19 25.54 -3.34 -17.94
CA GLU A 19 26.13 -3.21 -16.60
C GLU A 19 25.41 -4.10 -15.56
N THR A 20 24.09 -4.17 -15.64
CA THR A 20 23.26 -5.04 -14.79
C THR A 20 23.56 -6.51 -15.06
N LYS A 21 23.68 -6.91 -16.33
CA LYS A 21 24.09 -8.28 -16.73
C LYS A 21 25.46 -8.67 -16.18
N GLU A 22 26.44 -7.77 -16.25
CA GLU A 22 27.78 -8.04 -15.70
C GLU A 22 27.78 -8.09 -14.16
N LEU A 23 26.97 -7.28 -13.49
CA LEU A 23 26.76 -7.35 -12.04
C LEU A 23 26.18 -8.72 -11.63
N PHE A 24 25.13 -9.18 -12.33
CA PHE A 24 24.52 -10.49 -12.10
C PHE A 24 25.48 -11.64 -12.36
N LYS A 25 26.26 -11.57 -13.45
CA LYS A 25 27.27 -12.57 -13.79
C LYS A 25 28.37 -12.67 -12.73
N LYS A 26 28.81 -11.53 -12.19
CA LYS A 26 29.81 -11.48 -11.12
C LYS A 26 29.31 -12.11 -9.83
N GLN A 27 28.07 -11.81 -9.43
CA GLN A 27 27.45 -12.39 -8.23
C GLN A 27 27.19 -13.91 -8.38
N SER A 28 26.80 -14.35 -9.58
CA SER A 28 26.62 -15.78 -9.90
C SER A 28 27.93 -16.57 -9.80
N LEU A 29 29.06 -16.01 -10.26
CA LEU A 29 30.38 -16.63 -10.15
C LEU A 29 30.87 -16.71 -8.70
N GLU A 30 30.56 -15.70 -7.88
CA GLU A 30 30.94 -15.66 -6.46
C GLU A 30 30.21 -16.75 -5.66
N LEU A 31 28.93 -17.00 -5.96
CA LEU A 31 28.13 -18.07 -5.36
C LEU A 31 28.60 -19.48 -5.77
N ALA A 32 29.02 -19.67 -7.03
CA ALA A 32 29.53 -20.95 -7.52
C ALA A 32 30.86 -21.36 -6.84
N SER A 33 31.67 -20.39 -6.40
CA SER A 33 32.95 -20.66 -5.73
C SER A 33 32.82 -21.16 -4.29
N ILE A 34 31.70 -20.88 -3.62
CA ILE A 34 31.46 -21.29 -2.22
C ILE A 34 31.10 -22.78 -2.11
N THR A 35 30.64 -23.40 -3.20
CA THR A 35 30.21 -24.80 -3.23
C THR A 35 31.33 -25.82 -3.48
N GLU A 36 32.53 -25.42 -3.91
CA GLU A 36 33.62 -26.34 -4.30
C GLU A 36 34.61 -26.71 -3.18
N GLU A 37 34.46 -26.20 -1.95
CA GLU A 37 35.51 -26.30 -0.91
C GLU A 37 35.32 -27.41 0.15
N TYR A 38 34.40 -28.37 -0.04
CA TYR A 38 34.10 -29.39 0.97
C TYR A 38 33.86 -30.79 0.37
N GLU A 39 34.92 -31.53 0.03
CA GLU A 39 34.83 -32.98 -0.24
C GLU A 39 36.19 -33.65 0.05
N ASP A 40 36.35 -34.31 1.20
CA ASP A 40 37.34 -35.39 1.36
C ASP A 40 37.07 -36.28 2.60
N LYS A 41 36.79 -37.58 2.35
CA LYS A 41 37.18 -38.81 3.11
C LYS A 41 36.09 -39.81 3.61
N HIS A 42 36.30 -41.07 3.17
CA HIS A 42 35.85 -42.39 3.68
C HIS A 42 34.36 -42.77 3.45
N GLY A 43 33.91 -43.98 3.05
CA GLY A 43 34.51 -45.28 2.71
C GLY A 43 33.52 -46.45 3.03
N TYR A 44 33.06 -47.17 1.99
CA TYR A 44 32.39 -48.50 1.89
C TYR A 44 30.89 -48.72 2.21
N GLY A 45 30.17 -49.33 1.23
CA GLY A 45 29.11 -50.34 1.43
C GLY A 45 27.93 -50.33 0.43
N ASP A 46 27.93 -51.25 -0.57
CA ASP A 46 26.87 -51.48 -1.60
C ASP A 46 25.51 -51.93 -1.02
N LEU A 47 24.37 -51.46 -1.58
CA LEU A 47 23.15 -52.26 -1.82
C LEU A 47 22.15 -51.60 -2.82
N ASP A 48 21.39 -52.48 -3.48
CA ASP A 48 20.63 -52.43 -4.74
C ASP A 48 19.56 -51.34 -5.02
N GLU A 49 19.48 -50.99 -6.32
CA GLU A 49 18.49 -50.13 -7.00
C GLU A 49 17.13 -50.84 -7.24
N ASP A 50 16.01 -50.13 -7.06
CA ASP A 50 14.97 -50.00 -8.10
C ASP A 50 13.71 -49.27 -7.59
N GLN A 51 13.48 -48.07 -8.12
CA GLN A 51 12.17 -47.50 -8.53
C GLN A 51 12.34 -46.02 -8.92
N ARG A 52 12.45 -45.75 -10.22
CA ARG A 52 12.40 -44.39 -10.78
C ARG A 52 10.95 -44.01 -11.09
N ILE A 53 10.47 -42.96 -10.43
CA ILE A 53 9.23 -42.24 -10.77
C ILE A 53 9.67 -40.97 -11.50
N ASP A 54 9.01 -40.66 -12.62
CA ASP A 54 9.29 -39.50 -13.47
C ASP A 54 8.85 -38.20 -12.76
N PRO A 55 9.75 -37.25 -12.42
CA PRO A 55 9.38 -36.03 -11.73
C PRO A 55 8.99 -34.95 -12.75
N GLU A 56 7.70 -34.66 -12.89
CA GLU A 56 7.24 -33.41 -13.52
C GLU A 56 7.70 -32.23 -12.64
N LEU A 57 8.62 -31.41 -13.16
CA LEU A 57 9.19 -30.24 -12.48
C LEU A 57 8.11 -29.16 -12.29
N GLU A 58 7.84 -28.77 -11.04
CA GLU A 58 6.99 -27.62 -10.73
C GLU A 58 7.63 -26.33 -11.27
N THR A 59 6.93 -25.66 -12.19
CA THR A 59 7.34 -24.38 -12.77
C THR A 59 6.27 -23.33 -12.47
N GLU A 60 6.68 -22.18 -11.95
CA GLU A 60 5.81 -21.02 -11.71
C GLU A 60 6.30 -19.83 -12.55
N ASP A 61 5.42 -19.27 -13.38
CA ASP A 61 5.71 -18.14 -14.26
C ASP A 61 4.97 -16.88 -13.76
N HIS A 62 5.69 -15.77 -13.59
CA HIS A 62 5.14 -14.49 -13.19
C HIS A 62 5.45 -13.41 -14.24
N GLU A 63 4.43 -12.72 -14.74
CA GLU A 63 4.57 -11.63 -15.71
C GLU A 63 4.42 -10.26 -15.07
N TYR A 64 5.35 -9.37 -15.38
CA TYR A 64 5.42 -7.99 -14.92
C TYR A 64 5.56 -7.05 -16.11
N LEU A 65 4.81 -5.96 -16.11
CA LEU A 65 4.99 -4.87 -17.07
C LEU A 65 5.95 -3.84 -16.46
N ILE A 66 7.07 -3.58 -17.12
CA ILE A 66 8.00 -2.52 -16.73
C ILE A 66 7.66 -1.25 -17.50
N CYS A 67 7.35 -0.18 -16.77
CA CYS A 67 7.20 1.15 -17.35
C CYS A 67 8.57 1.83 -17.54
N GLY A 68 8.95 2.05 -18.79
CA GLY A 68 10.04 2.91 -19.26
C GLY A 68 9.66 3.63 -20.55
N ASP A 69 10.61 4.23 -21.27
CA ASP A 69 10.36 4.88 -22.58
C ASP A 69 9.76 3.92 -23.63
N ALA A 70 9.92 2.62 -23.42
CA ALA A 70 9.13 1.55 -24.01
C ALA A 70 8.63 0.64 -22.88
N ALA A 71 7.34 0.28 -22.90
CA ALA A 71 6.83 -0.75 -21.99
C ALA A 71 7.46 -2.10 -22.36
N GLU A 72 8.16 -2.73 -21.43
CA GLU A 72 8.80 -4.03 -21.62
C GLU A 72 8.13 -5.08 -20.73
N LEU A 73 7.97 -6.29 -21.27
CA LEU A 73 7.44 -7.42 -20.50
C LEU A 73 8.61 -8.14 -19.84
N VAL A 74 8.60 -8.20 -18.51
CA VAL A 74 9.50 -9.04 -17.73
C VAL A 74 8.76 -10.25 -17.22
N ASN A 75 9.28 -11.43 -17.55
CA ASN A 75 8.74 -12.70 -17.10
C ASN A 75 9.77 -13.37 -16.19
N ILE A 76 9.40 -13.57 -14.93
CA ILE A 76 10.20 -14.29 -13.94
C ILE A 76 9.67 -15.72 -13.88
N ARG A 77 10.51 -16.66 -14.28
CA ARG A 77 10.23 -18.08 -14.25
C ARG A 77 10.99 -18.75 -13.12
N LEU A 78 10.28 -19.37 -12.20
CA LEU A 78 10.84 -20.17 -11.12
C LEU A 78 10.76 -21.64 -11.51
N ARG A 79 11.92 -22.33 -11.53
CA ARG A 79 12.02 -23.77 -11.77
C ARG A 79 12.62 -24.43 -10.55
N LEU A 80 11.91 -25.39 -9.97
CA LEU A 80 12.54 -26.32 -9.05
C LEU A 80 13.43 -27.26 -9.86
N ILE A 81 14.68 -27.45 -9.48
CA ILE A 81 15.55 -28.48 -10.04
C ILE A 81 15.91 -29.43 -8.91
N ASP A 82 15.37 -30.64 -8.96
CA ASP A 82 15.93 -31.74 -8.16
C ASP A 82 17.29 -32.07 -8.76
N ASP A 83 18.33 -31.97 -7.94
CA ASP A 83 19.66 -32.44 -8.34
C ASP A 83 19.62 -33.97 -8.31
N ASP A 84 19.17 -34.55 -9.42
CA ASP A 84 18.95 -35.99 -9.57
C ASP A 84 20.27 -36.79 -9.65
N LYS A 85 21.41 -36.14 -9.38
CA LYS A 85 22.67 -36.81 -9.08
C LYS A 85 22.63 -37.42 -7.68
N ARG A 86 21.73 -38.40 -7.52
CA ARG A 86 21.91 -39.46 -6.54
C ARG A 86 23.11 -40.27 -6.99
N ASP A 87 24.28 -39.98 -6.43
CA ASP A 87 25.13 -41.09 -6.04
C ASP A 87 24.40 -41.75 -4.87
N SER A 88 23.93 -42.97 -5.09
CA SER A 88 23.01 -43.75 -4.25
C SER A 88 23.56 -44.12 -2.86
N THR A 89 24.59 -43.43 -2.37
CA THR A 89 25.35 -43.78 -1.18
C THR A 89 25.29 -42.75 -0.06
N GLU A 90 24.68 -41.57 -0.28
CA GLU A 90 24.52 -40.56 0.78
C GLU A 90 23.07 -40.43 1.26
N GLU A 91 22.83 -40.75 2.53
CA GLU A 91 21.59 -40.49 3.27
C GLU A 91 21.37 -38.97 3.56
N LEU A 92 21.98 -38.08 2.76
CA LEU A 92 21.75 -36.64 2.87
C LEU A 92 20.38 -36.29 2.27
N LEU A 93 19.63 -35.48 3.01
CA LEU A 93 18.32 -34.99 2.57
C LEU A 93 18.49 -34.26 1.23
N PRO A 94 17.54 -34.44 0.27
CA PRO A 94 17.66 -33.85 -1.05
C PRO A 94 17.84 -32.33 -0.93
N VAL A 95 18.97 -31.82 -1.40
CA VAL A 95 19.18 -30.39 -1.60
C VAL A 95 18.35 -30.02 -2.82
N ARG A 96 17.15 -29.50 -2.58
CA ARG A 96 16.35 -28.89 -3.63
C ARG A 96 17.05 -27.61 -4.08
N LYS A 97 17.44 -27.56 -5.36
CA LYS A 97 18.00 -26.37 -5.97
C LYS A 97 16.87 -25.63 -6.67
N PHE A 98 16.68 -24.36 -6.34
CA PHE A 98 15.74 -23.50 -7.06
C PHE A 98 16.52 -22.71 -8.09
N VAL A 99 16.08 -22.76 -9.34
CA VAL A 99 16.60 -21.92 -10.41
C VAL A 99 15.52 -20.93 -10.79
N ALA A 100 15.80 -19.67 -10.52
CA ALA A 100 14.96 -18.57 -10.93
C ALA A 100 15.59 -17.88 -12.14
N GLU A 101 14.83 -17.77 -13.21
CA GLU A 101 15.22 -17.18 -14.48
C GLU A 101 14.36 -15.94 -14.71
N CYS A 102 14.96 -14.75 -14.62
CA CYS A 102 14.31 -13.51 -14.99
C CYS A 102 14.58 -13.25 -16.47
N THR A 103 13.53 -13.09 -17.26
CA THR A 103 13.61 -12.76 -18.69
C THR A 103 12.97 -11.41 -18.95
N CYS A 104 13.60 -10.58 -19.79
CA CYS A 104 13.00 -9.37 -20.33
C CYS A 104 12.86 -9.53 -21.84
N ASN A 105 11.64 -9.37 -22.37
CA ASN A 105 11.33 -9.58 -23.79
C ASN A 105 11.85 -10.94 -24.33
N GLY A 106 11.74 -11.99 -23.50
CA GLY A 106 12.20 -13.35 -23.84
C GLY A 106 13.71 -13.58 -23.74
N VAL A 107 14.49 -12.59 -23.30
CA VAL A 107 15.95 -12.72 -23.07
C VAL A 107 16.20 -12.89 -21.58
N VAL A 108 16.89 -13.96 -21.18
CA VAL A 108 17.34 -14.15 -19.79
C VAL A 108 18.27 -13.02 -19.39
N VAL A 109 17.85 -12.20 -18.42
CA VAL A 109 18.60 -11.06 -17.90
C VAL A 109 19.24 -11.35 -16.55
N ALA A 110 18.68 -12.30 -15.78
CA ALA A 110 19.27 -12.79 -14.55
C ALA A 110 18.92 -14.26 -14.32
N THR A 111 19.85 -15.00 -13.71
CA THR A 111 19.60 -16.35 -13.20
C THR A 111 20.16 -16.44 -11.80
N ALA A 112 19.34 -16.88 -10.84
CA ALA A 112 19.79 -17.16 -9.49
C ALA A 112 19.61 -18.65 -9.20
N LEU A 113 20.61 -19.24 -8.54
CA LEU A 113 20.57 -20.61 -8.07
C LEU A 113 20.59 -20.59 -6.54
N VAL A 114 19.52 -21.08 -5.92
CA VAL A 114 19.37 -21.10 -4.46
C VAL A 114 19.42 -22.55 -4.01
N GLY A 115 20.48 -22.91 -3.29
CA GLY A 115 20.62 -24.20 -2.63
C GLY A 115 20.17 -24.08 -1.17
N GLY A 116 19.06 -24.73 -0.82
CA GLY A 116 18.60 -24.83 0.57
C GLY A 116 18.93 -26.21 1.16
N GLN A 117 19.70 -26.27 2.24
CA GLN A 117 19.80 -27.51 3.03
C GLN A 117 18.53 -27.67 3.88
N VAL A 118 17.75 -28.71 3.59
CA VAL A 118 16.59 -29.07 4.40
C VAL A 118 17.07 -29.72 5.69
N THR A 119 16.94 -29.04 6.83
CA THR A 119 17.18 -29.68 8.14
C THR A 119 15.98 -30.55 8.54
N ARG A 120 16.24 -31.78 8.99
CA ARG A 120 15.23 -32.74 9.46
C ARG A 120 14.35 -32.11 10.55
N GLY A 121 13.09 -31.81 10.23
CA GLY A 121 12.09 -31.24 11.16
C GLY A 121 11.56 -29.83 10.82
N ALA A 122 12.10 -29.16 9.81
CA ALA A 122 11.53 -27.92 9.29
C ALA A 122 10.31 -28.20 8.40
N ARG A 123 9.22 -27.43 8.54
CA ARG A 123 8.06 -27.50 7.64
C ARG A 123 8.46 -27.02 6.24
N GLU A 124 7.90 -27.64 5.20
CA GLU A 124 8.05 -27.19 3.79
C GLU A 124 7.74 -25.70 3.64
N ASP A 125 6.68 -25.18 4.27
CA ASP A 125 6.32 -23.75 4.27
C ASP A 125 7.44 -22.84 4.82
N THR A 126 8.22 -23.31 5.79
CA THR A 126 9.28 -22.53 6.46
C THR A 126 10.55 -22.45 5.62
N ILE A 127 10.79 -23.49 4.82
CA ILE A 127 11.91 -23.62 3.89
C ILE A 127 11.61 -22.78 2.64
N SER A 128 10.39 -22.88 2.10
CA SER A 128 9.93 -22.09 0.95
C SER A 128 10.14 -20.58 1.18
N GLU A 129 9.62 -20.04 2.29
CA GLU A 129 9.80 -18.62 2.56
C GLU A 129 11.27 -18.21 2.79
N ALA A 130 12.14 -19.06 3.35
CA ALA A 130 13.55 -18.69 3.58
C ALA A 130 14.35 -18.67 2.27
N VAL A 131 14.10 -19.67 1.42
CA VAL A 131 14.65 -19.79 0.07
C VAL A 131 14.19 -18.61 -0.80
N ASP A 132 12.92 -18.21 -0.69
CA ASP A 132 12.38 -17.05 -1.40
C ASP A 132 13.06 -15.74 -0.98
N LEU A 133 13.36 -15.56 0.31
CA LEU A 133 13.97 -14.33 0.81
C LEU A 133 15.40 -14.13 0.29
N ASP A 134 16.21 -15.17 0.35
CA ASP A 134 17.60 -15.11 -0.13
C ASP A 134 17.63 -14.96 -1.65
N PHE A 135 16.69 -15.60 -2.36
CA PHE A 135 16.48 -15.38 -3.79
C PHE A 135 16.26 -13.91 -4.13
N TRP A 136 15.20 -13.30 -3.60
CA TRP A 136 14.85 -11.91 -3.93
C TRP A 136 16.00 -10.95 -3.59
N ARG A 137 16.68 -11.17 -2.47
CA ARG A 137 17.82 -10.35 -2.06
C ARG A 137 19.04 -10.51 -2.97
N SER A 138 19.32 -11.73 -3.43
CA SER A 138 20.36 -12.00 -4.43
C SER A 138 20.06 -11.29 -5.75
N CYS A 139 18.77 -11.14 -6.08
CA CYS A 139 18.31 -10.40 -7.25
C CYS A 139 18.34 -8.87 -7.09
N GLY A 140 18.87 -8.36 -5.99
CA GLY A 140 18.92 -6.92 -5.70
C GLY A 140 17.62 -6.35 -5.13
N PHE A 141 16.57 -7.16 -4.97
CA PHE A 141 15.35 -6.70 -4.30
C PHE A 141 15.63 -6.50 -2.80
N ARG A 142 14.99 -5.50 -2.21
CA ARG A 142 15.05 -5.22 -0.78
C ARG A 142 13.64 -5.11 -0.21
N ARG A 143 13.49 -5.45 1.07
CA ARG A 143 12.19 -5.40 1.73
C ARG A 143 11.69 -3.97 1.84
N ILE A 144 10.39 -3.76 1.62
CA ILE A 144 9.75 -2.47 1.85
C ILE A 144 9.39 -2.34 3.34
N GLY A 145 10.24 -1.68 4.12
CA GLY A 145 10.05 -1.50 5.56
C GLY A 145 9.98 -2.83 6.30
N ALA A 146 8.97 -3.00 7.16
CA ALA A 146 8.71 -4.26 7.88
C ALA A 146 7.65 -5.15 7.18
N SER A 147 7.23 -4.79 5.96
CA SER A 147 6.19 -5.53 5.23
C SER A 147 6.70 -6.87 4.69
N LYS A 148 5.77 -7.70 4.20
CA LYS A 148 6.11 -8.94 3.48
C LYS A 148 6.61 -8.70 2.05
N CYS A 149 6.49 -7.47 1.54
CA CYS A 149 6.76 -7.14 0.15
C CYS A 149 8.23 -6.77 -0.08
N PHE A 150 8.72 -7.12 -1.27
CA PHE A 150 10.04 -6.78 -1.78
C PHE A 150 9.90 -5.83 -2.97
N ALA A 151 10.85 -4.91 -3.13
CA ALA A 151 10.95 -4.02 -4.27
C ALA A 151 12.38 -3.94 -4.80
N PHE A 152 12.48 -3.70 -6.11
CA PHE A 152 13.71 -3.36 -6.79
C PHE A 152 13.61 -1.93 -7.29
N SER A 153 14.64 -1.12 -7.06
CA SER A 153 14.67 0.26 -7.55
C SER A 153 15.42 0.35 -8.88
N PHE A 154 14.77 0.88 -9.90
CA PHE A 154 15.41 1.15 -11.20
C PHE A 154 16.37 2.35 -11.17
N ASN A 155 16.28 3.20 -10.13
CA ASN A 155 17.26 4.24 -9.92
C ASN A 155 18.55 3.62 -9.37
N LEU A 156 19.62 3.64 -10.15
CA LEU A 156 20.94 3.10 -9.78
C LEU A 156 21.52 3.76 -8.52
N ASP A 157 21.19 5.03 -8.27
CA ASP A 157 21.66 5.78 -7.10
C ASP A 157 20.76 5.57 -5.87
N HIS A 158 19.74 4.71 -5.95
CA HIS A 158 18.85 4.46 -4.83
C HIS A 158 19.61 3.76 -3.68
N PRO A 159 19.45 4.20 -2.41
CA PRO A 159 20.19 3.66 -1.27
C PRO A 159 20.04 2.14 -1.05
N SER A 160 18.98 1.52 -1.59
CA SER A 160 18.79 0.06 -1.52
C SER A 160 19.90 -0.74 -2.20
N HIS A 161 20.54 -0.18 -3.23
CA HIS A 161 21.63 -0.86 -3.95
C HIS A 161 22.91 -0.94 -3.12
N ALA A 162 23.12 0.00 -2.19
CA ALA A 162 24.21 -0.03 -1.23
C ALA A 162 23.94 -0.97 -0.04
N LEU A 163 22.68 -1.40 0.15
CA LEU A 163 22.30 -2.29 1.24
C LEU A 163 22.68 -3.73 0.89
N ALA A 164 23.59 -4.34 1.64
CA ALA A 164 23.94 -5.75 1.47
C ALA A 164 22.73 -6.66 1.79
N ALA A 165 22.59 -7.78 1.08
CA ALA A 165 21.50 -8.75 1.28
C ALA A 165 21.38 -9.18 2.75
N ALA A 166 22.51 -9.46 3.41
CA ALA A 166 22.55 -9.85 4.82
C ALA A 166 22.20 -8.71 5.79
N SER A 167 22.27 -7.46 5.34
CA SER A 167 21.90 -6.27 6.12
C SER A 167 20.45 -5.84 5.89
N ASP A 168 19.73 -6.47 4.96
CA ASP A 168 18.33 -6.17 4.69
C ASP A 168 17.43 -6.62 5.85
N PHE A 169 16.45 -5.78 6.19
CA PHE A 169 15.60 -6.00 7.36
C PHE A 169 14.79 -7.30 7.23
N ASN A 170 14.85 -8.15 8.26
CA ASN A 170 14.03 -9.35 8.34
C ASN A 170 13.14 -9.30 9.60
N PRO A 171 11.81 -9.27 9.46
CA PRO A 171 10.90 -9.37 10.59
C PRO A 171 11.20 -10.63 11.41
N ARG A 172 11.05 -10.53 12.74
CA ARG A 172 11.26 -11.70 13.60
C ARG A 172 10.13 -12.71 13.35
N ARG A 173 10.48 -13.97 13.08
CA ARG A 173 9.47 -15.03 13.02
C ARG A 173 8.97 -15.37 14.43
N SER A 174 7.65 -15.34 14.60
CA SER A 174 7.01 -15.81 15.84
C SER A 174 6.89 -17.33 15.84
N TYR A 175 7.91 -18.02 16.33
CA TYR A 175 7.77 -19.45 16.65
C TYR A 175 6.61 -19.71 17.62
N ALA A 176 6.21 -18.72 18.43
CA ALA A 176 5.09 -18.83 19.36
C ALA A 176 3.72 -18.91 18.66
N ARG A 177 3.46 -18.09 17.61
CA ARG A 177 2.23 -18.23 16.80
C ARG A 177 2.18 -19.59 16.11
N ASP A 178 3.31 -20.06 15.59
CA ASP A 178 3.38 -21.34 14.88
C ASP A 178 3.23 -22.54 15.84
N LEU A 179 3.82 -22.49 17.03
CA LEU A 179 3.61 -23.50 18.08
C LEU A 179 2.16 -23.51 18.62
N GLU A 180 1.54 -22.34 18.76
CA GLU A 180 0.13 -22.24 19.16
C GLU A 180 -0.78 -22.87 18.11
N ASN A 181 -0.57 -22.52 16.83
CA ASN A 181 -1.28 -23.11 15.70
C ASN A 181 -1.02 -24.63 15.59
N GLN A 182 0.18 -25.10 15.90
CA GLN A 182 0.56 -26.51 15.86
C GLN A 182 -0.08 -27.32 17.00
N LYS A 183 -0.05 -26.81 18.25
CA LYS A 183 -0.71 -27.47 19.40
C LYS A 183 -2.23 -27.53 19.24
N LEU A 184 -2.83 -26.55 18.56
CA LEU A 184 -4.28 -26.50 18.32
C LEU A 184 -4.72 -27.41 17.17
N ARG A 185 -3.89 -27.62 16.14
CA ARG A 185 -4.20 -28.52 15.01
C ARG A 185 -4.31 -29.99 15.39
N VAL A 186 -3.62 -30.43 16.44
CA VAL A 186 -3.59 -31.84 16.87
C VAL A 186 -4.87 -32.26 17.62
N ILE A 187 -5.71 -31.32 18.07
CA ILE A 187 -6.69 -31.63 19.13
C ILE A 187 -8.16 -31.69 18.68
N TYR A 188 -8.68 -30.94 17.69
CA TYR A 188 -10.07 -31.14 17.19
C TYR A 188 -10.32 -30.64 15.75
N GLU A 189 -10.89 -31.51 14.92
CA GLU A 189 -11.43 -31.21 13.57
C GLU A 189 -12.96 -31.15 13.62
N ALA A 190 -13.55 -29.98 13.91
CA ALA A 190 -14.93 -29.64 13.52
C ALA A 190 -15.35 -28.19 13.90
N ASP A 191 -14.74 -27.54 14.90
CA ASP A 191 -15.16 -26.19 15.36
C ASP A 191 -13.95 -25.24 15.53
N ARG A 192 -13.22 -25.04 14.43
CA ARG A 192 -11.80 -24.64 14.40
C ARG A 192 -11.50 -23.18 14.78
N SER A 193 -12.45 -22.25 14.70
CA SER A 193 -12.16 -20.80 14.88
C SER A 193 -12.60 -20.26 16.25
N THR A 194 -13.77 -20.66 16.73
CA THR A 194 -14.33 -20.11 17.98
C THR A 194 -13.63 -20.70 19.21
N CYS A 195 -13.36 -22.02 19.20
CA CYS A 195 -12.71 -22.71 20.31
C CYS A 195 -11.23 -22.29 20.47
N THR A 196 -10.51 -22.10 19.36
CA THR A 196 -9.11 -21.66 19.36
C THR A 196 -8.95 -20.24 19.91
N ASN A 197 -9.83 -19.32 19.52
CA ASN A 197 -9.86 -17.96 20.04
C ASN A 197 -10.24 -17.90 21.52
N ALA A 198 -11.22 -18.70 21.96
CA ALA A 198 -11.61 -18.76 23.36
C ALA A 198 -10.44 -19.22 24.26
N LEU A 199 -9.75 -20.30 23.88
CA LEU A 199 -8.60 -20.81 24.62
C LEU A 199 -7.43 -19.81 24.62
N ARG A 200 -7.19 -19.13 23.49
CA ARG A 200 -6.19 -18.06 23.39
C ARG A 200 -6.50 -16.92 24.35
N MET A 201 -7.76 -16.49 24.42
CA MET A 201 -8.20 -15.43 25.32
C MET A 201 -8.13 -15.85 26.79
N GLU A 202 -8.41 -17.11 27.11
CA GLU A 202 -8.26 -17.65 28.46
C GLU A 202 -6.79 -17.69 28.91
N ARG A 203 -5.88 -18.15 28.04
CA ARG A 203 -4.44 -18.11 28.31
C ARG A 203 -3.95 -16.68 28.50
N LEU A 204 -4.40 -15.75 27.65
CA LEU A 204 -4.05 -14.34 27.79
C LEU A 204 -4.57 -13.76 29.10
N ARG A 205 -5.79 -14.11 29.52
CA ARG A 205 -6.36 -13.70 30.81
C ARG A 205 -5.47 -14.15 31.98
N ASN A 206 -5.03 -15.40 31.97
CA ASN A 206 -4.24 -15.97 33.06
C ASN A 206 -2.79 -15.46 33.05
N ALA A 207 -2.17 -15.37 31.87
CA ALA A 207 -0.77 -15.00 31.74
C ALA A 207 -0.55 -13.48 31.74
N LEU A 208 -1.42 -12.70 31.11
CA LEU A 208 -1.27 -11.26 30.88
C LEU A 208 -2.59 -10.51 31.13
N PRO A 209 -3.05 -10.38 32.40
CA PRO A 209 -4.37 -9.84 32.73
C PRO A 209 -4.65 -8.45 32.16
N LEU A 210 -3.65 -7.55 32.15
CA LEU A 210 -3.79 -6.19 31.60
C LEU A 210 -3.94 -6.19 30.08
N HIS A 211 -3.27 -7.12 29.37
CA HIS A 211 -3.40 -7.26 27.92
C HIS A 211 -4.78 -7.83 27.57
N TYR A 212 -5.24 -8.81 28.35
CA TYR A 212 -6.60 -9.33 28.22
C TYR A 212 -7.66 -8.23 28.44
N ALA A 213 -7.52 -7.42 29.49
CA ALA A 213 -8.39 -6.27 29.74
C ALA A 213 -8.34 -5.29 28.58
N SER A 214 -7.15 -5.05 28.00
CA SER A 214 -6.95 -4.18 26.84
C SER A 214 -7.62 -4.67 25.57
N LEU A 215 -8.02 -5.95 25.47
CA LEU A 215 -8.79 -6.47 24.34
C LEU A 215 -10.29 -6.58 24.64
N THR A 216 -10.69 -6.64 25.91
CA THR A 216 -12.08 -7.00 26.30
C THR A 216 -12.88 -5.87 26.92
N LEU A 217 -12.23 -4.94 27.63
CA LEU A 217 -12.91 -3.80 28.26
C LEU A 217 -13.03 -2.63 27.29
N THR A 218 -14.10 -1.84 27.40
CA THR A 218 -14.18 -0.55 26.71
C THR A 218 -13.21 0.46 27.34
N ASP A 219 -12.96 1.58 26.67
CA ASP A 219 -11.89 2.51 27.05
C ASP A 219 -12.02 3.07 28.49
N LYS A 220 -13.21 3.54 28.90
CA LYS A 220 -13.40 4.09 30.26
C LYS A 220 -13.17 3.04 31.37
N PRO A 221 -13.78 1.84 31.33
CA PRO A 221 -13.47 0.78 32.29
C PRO A 221 -12.01 0.32 32.25
N LEU A 222 -11.37 0.28 31.07
CA LEU A 222 -9.97 -0.09 30.96
C LEU A 222 -9.07 0.92 31.68
N LYS A 223 -9.25 2.22 31.44
CA LYS A 223 -8.55 3.28 32.15
C LYS A 223 -8.75 3.19 33.66
N ALA A 224 -9.98 2.95 34.12
CA ALA A 224 -10.26 2.76 35.54
C ALA A 224 -9.52 1.54 36.11
N SER A 225 -9.46 0.44 35.35
CA SER A 225 -8.68 -0.74 35.72
C SER A 225 -7.18 -0.41 35.82
N PHE A 226 -6.62 0.34 34.87
CA PHE A 226 -5.22 0.76 34.93
C PHE A 226 -4.92 1.62 36.16
N ILE A 227 -5.80 2.57 36.52
CA ILE A 227 -5.65 3.40 37.72
C ILE A 227 -5.64 2.53 38.99
N THR A 228 -6.56 1.58 39.10
CA THR A 228 -6.65 0.68 40.26
C THR A 228 -5.37 -0.14 40.44
N HIS A 229 -4.77 -0.59 39.34
CA HIS A 229 -3.59 -1.47 39.34
C HIS A 229 -2.25 -0.73 39.21
N ALA A 230 -2.25 0.61 39.25
CA ALA A 230 -1.05 1.42 39.01
C ALA A 230 0.05 1.24 40.06
N ASN A 231 -0.34 0.89 41.30
CA ASN A 231 0.58 0.71 42.44
C ASN A 231 0.93 -0.76 42.72
N ASP A 232 0.29 -1.71 42.03
CA ASP A 232 0.54 -3.11 42.25
C ASP A 232 1.90 -3.49 41.64
N GLU A 233 2.59 -4.49 42.20
CA GLU A 233 3.82 -5.11 41.64
C GLU A 233 3.53 -5.89 40.34
N ILE A 234 2.65 -5.36 39.49
CA ILE A 234 2.32 -5.90 38.19
C ILE A 234 3.43 -5.52 37.23
N SER A 235 3.97 -6.53 36.56
CA SER A 235 4.99 -6.37 35.51
C SER A 235 4.34 -5.77 34.26
N TRP A 236 4.31 -4.43 34.20
CA TRP A 236 3.78 -3.63 33.09
C TRP A 236 4.59 -3.83 31.80
N ASP A 237 5.86 -4.17 31.93
CA ASP A 237 6.86 -4.38 30.87
C ASP A 237 6.66 -5.67 30.06
N ARG A 238 5.72 -6.54 30.45
CA ARG A 238 5.43 -7.77 29.71
C ARG A 238 4.83 -7.44 28.35
N VAL A 239 5.13 -8.31 27.39
CA VAL A 239 4.59 -8.26 26.03
C VAL A 239 3.82 -9.54 25.71
N THR A 240 2.96 -9.49 24.70
CA THR A 240 2.31 -10.69 24.17
C THR A 240 3.29 -11.59 23.42
N ASN A 241 2.83 -12.76 22.99
CA ASN A 241 3.58 -13.67 22.11
C ASN A 241 3.90 -13.06 20.72
N SER A 242 3.22 -11.96 20.36
CA SER A 242 3.53 -11.16 19.17
C SER A 242 4.43 -9.97 19.50
N GLU A 243 5.11 -9.98 20.65
CA GLU A 243 5.93 -8.89 21.17
C GLU A 243 5.17 -7.55 21.28
N ALA A 244 3.83 -7.59 21.29
CA ALA A 244 3.02 -6.38 21.37
C ALA A 244 2.97 -5.90 22.82
N THR A 245 3.34 -4.64 23.04
CA THR A 245 3.19 -3.96 24.33
C THR A 245 1.73 -3.58 24.58
N LEU A 246 1.40 -3.18 25.81
CA LEU A 246 0.08 -2.63 26.12
C LEU A 246 -0.28 -1.43 25.22
N LEU A 247 0.70 -0.59 24.88
CA LEU A 247 0.47 0.59 24.04
C LEU A 247 0.01 0.20 22.62
N HIS A 248 0.60 -0.86 22.03
CA HIS A 248 0.13 -1.41 20.76
C HIS A 248 -1.33 -1.84 20.86
N LEU A 249 -1.68 -2.62 21.89
CA LEU A 249 -3.03 -3.14 22.05
C LEU A 249 -4.05 -2.03 22.26
N THR A 250 -3.79 -1.10 23.19
CA THR A 250 -4.75 -0.03 23.49
C THR A 250 -4.96 0.92 22.32
N ALA A 251 -3.90 1.20 21.54
CA ALA A 251 -3.99 2.03 20.36
C ALA A 251 -4.79 1.34 19.24
N CYS A 252 -4.44 0.10 18.92
CA CYS A 252 -5.12 -0.69 17.89
C CYS A 252 -6.57 -1.01 18.28
N GLU A 253 -6.90 -1.10 19.56
CA GLU A 253 -8.29 -1.25 20.03
C GLU A 253 -9.03 0.08 20.24
N PHE A 254 -8.46 1.19 19.75
CA PHE A 254 -9.06 2.52 19.69
C PHE A 254 -9.49 3.08 21.05
N LYS A 255 -8.59 3.00 22.03
CA LYS A 255 -8.82 3.38 23.43
C LYS A 255 -8.03 4.63 23.82
N PRO A 256 -8.39 5.82 23.31
CA PRO A 256 -7.59 7.02 23.48
C PRO A 256 -7.40 7.44 24.95
N LEU A 257 -8.39 7.25 25.82
CA LEU A 257 -8.27 7.60 27.24
C LEU A 257 -7.25 6.70 27.95
N SER A 258 -7.24 5.42 27.60
CA SER A 258 -6.30 4.42 28.12
C SER A 258 -4.89 4.65 27.54
N VAL A 259 -4.77 4.94 26.24
CA VAL A 259 -3.50 5.32 25.59
C VAL A 259 -2.91 6.56 26.27
N GLN A 260 -3.69 7.62 26.42
CA GLN A 260 -3.26 8.85 27.08
C GLN A 260 -2.77 8.57 28.50
N TRP A 261 -3.55 7.80 29.26
CA TRP A 261 -3.17 7.47 30.64
C TRP A 261 -1.86 6.68 30.70
N LEU A 262 -1.66 5.68 29.83
CA LEU A 262 -0.40 4.92 29.76
C LEU A 262 0.79 5.84 29.48
N LEU A 263 0.65 6.75 28.51
CA LEU A 263 1.70 7.71 28.14
C LEU A 263 2.05 8.68 29.28
N GLU A 264 1.07 9.08 30.08
CA GLU A 264 1.24 10.05 31.16
C GLU A 264 1.75 9.43 32.47
N ASN A 265 1.44 8.14 32.73
CA ASN A 265 1.60 7.55 34.07
C ASN A 265 2.56 6.35 34.11
N ILE A 266 2.88 5.72 32.98
CA ILE A 266 3.75 4.54 32.96
C ILE A 266 5.14 4.92 32.42
N HIS A 267 6.17 4.78 33.25
CA HIS A 267 7.55 5.11 32.88
C HIS A 267 8.05 4.36 31.64
N HIS A 268 7.63 3.10 31.46
CA HIS A 268 7.97 2.30 30.28
C HIS A 268 7.31 2.79 28.98
N ALA A 269 6.30 3.65 29.05
CA ALA A 269 5.56 4.09 27.87
C ALA A 269 6.45 4.85 26.87
N GLU A 270 7.47 5.58 27.34
CA GLU A 270 8.44 6.23 26.46
C GLU A 270 9.22 5.23 25.60
N TYR A 271 9.65 4.12 26.20
CA TYR A 271 10.28 3.03 25.46
C TYR A 271 9.27 2.32 24.53
N TRP A 272 8.02 2.14 24.96
CA TRP A 272 7.00 1.48 24.15
C TRP A 272 6.64 2.22 22.88
N LYS A 273 6.78 3.54 22.82
CA LYS A 273 6.56 4.34 21.60
C LYS A 273 7.44 3.85 20.43
N ILE A 274 8.65 3.42 20.72
CA ILE A 274 9.63 2.96 19.72
C ILE A 274 9.79 1.44 19.70
N ALA A 275 9.22 0.72 20.68
CA ALA A 275 9.26 -0.73 20.72
C ALA A 275 8.51 -1.30 19.51
N ARG A 276 9.15 -2.24 18.81
CA ARG A 276 8.55 -2.92 17.66
C ARG A 276 7.96 -4.25 18.09
N ASN A 277 6.77 -4.55 17.61
CA ASN A 277 6.16 -5.87 17.75
C ASN A 277 6.87 -6.89 16.83
N ILE A 278 6.38 -8.13 16.82
CA ILE A 278 7.00 -9.21 16.04
C ILE A 278 6.95 -8.98 14.52
N ASP A 279 5.93 -8.27 14.06
CA ASP A 279 5.78 -7.86 12.67
C ASP A 279 6.65 -6.63 12.35
N GLY A 280 7.44 -6.16 13.31
CA GLY A 280 8.36 -5.05 13.17
C GLY A 280 7.71 -3.68 13.31
N PHE A 281 6.44 -3.57 13.70
CA PHE A 281 5.74 -2.28 13.81
C PHE A 281 5.83 -1.69 15.21
N THR A 282 6.05 -0.38 15.29
CA THR A 282 5.80 0.44 16.50
C THR A 282 4.29 0.56 16.76
N PRO A 283 3.83 1.05 17.93
CA PRO A 283 2.40 1.25 18.19
C PRO A 283 1.73 2.17 17.18
N PHE A 284 2.44 3.21 16.73
CA PHE A 284 1.94 4.15 15.71
C PHE A 284 1.79 3.45 14.36
N GLU A 285 2.83 2.77 13.89
CA GLU A 285 2.82 2.05 12.61
C GLU A 285 1.77 0.92 12.61
N ALA A 286 1.63 0.18 13.72
CA ALA A 286 0.64 -0.90 13.85
C ALA A 286 -0.80 -0.35 13.81
N LEU A 287 -1.03 0.82 14.42
CA LEU A 287 -2.32 1.51 14.32
C LEU A 287 -2.58 1.95 12.87
N GLN A 288 -1.60 2.55 12.19
CA GLN A 288 -1.72 2.94 10.79
C GLN A 288 -2.02 1.73 9.89
N GLU A 289 -1.32 0.61 10.08
CA GLU A 289 -1.55 -0.62 9.31
C GLU A 289 -2.98 -1.15 9.53
N LYS A 290 -3.47 -1.15 10.79
CA LYS A 290 -4.85 -1.55 11.09
C LYS A 290 -5.87 -0.63 10.42
N LEU A 291 -5.62 0.67 10.43
CA LEU A 291 -6.49 1.67 9.80
C LEU A 291 -6.48 1.56 8.27
N GLU A 292 -5.34 1.29 7.65
CA GLU A 292 -5.25 1.05 6.20
C GLU A 292 -6.04 -0.20 5.79
N LYS A 293 -5.97 -1.28 6.58
CA LYS A 293 -6.80 -2.47 6.38
C LYS A 293 -8.29 -2.13 6.49
N MET A 294 -8.70 -1.38 7.52
CA MET A 294 -10.10 -0.95 7.66
C MET A 294 -10.57 -0.03 6.54
N ARG A 295 -9.68 0.79 5.99
CA ARG A 295 -9.99 1.66 4.86
C ARG A 295 -10.20 0.86 3.58
N THR A 296 -9.33 -0.11 3.32
CA THR A 296 -9.26 -0.81 2.02
C THR A 296 -10.04 -2.11 2.00
N GLN A 297 -10.36 -2.72 3.14
CA GLN A 297 -10.88 -4.08 3.24
C GLN A 297 -12.15 -4.15 4.08
N ASP A 298 -13.13 -4.91 3.58
CA ASP A 298 -14.28 -5.40 4.35
C ASP A 298 -14.31 -6.93 4.33
N ASN A 299 -14.72 -7.53 5.45
CA ASN A 299 -14.85 -8.99 5.56
C ASN A 299 -16.32 -9.36 5.39
N ASP A 300 -16.64 -10.09 4.32
CA ASP A 300 -18.03 -10.42 3.94
C ASP A 300 -18.74 -11.46 4.83
N GLY A 301 -18.20 -11.74 6.03
CA GLY A 301 -18.70 -12.77 6.95
C GLY A 301 -18.44 -14.21 6.50
N LEU A 302 -18.17 -14.46 5.22
CA LEU A 302 -17.75 -15.75 4.64
C LEU A 302 -16.23 -15.88 4.58
N GLY A 303 -15.50 -14.91 5.12
CA GLY A 303 -14.03 -14.88 5.15
C GLY A 303 -13.41 -14.40 3.84
N ARG A 304 -14.19 -13.78 2.93
CA ARG A 304 -13.63 -13.11 1.76
C ARG A 304 -13.33 -11.66 2.11
N ILE A 305 -12.18 -11.20 1.65
CA ILE A 305 -11.76 -9.80 1.73
C ILE A 305 -12.27 -9.10 0.47
N ILE A 306 -13.14 -8.11 0.65
CA ILE A 306 -13.64 -7.25 -0.42
C ILE A 306 -12.89 -5.92 -0.36
N THR A 307 -12.45 -5.41 -1.52
CA THR A 307 -11.85 -4.09 -1.60
C THR A 307 -12.94 -3.02 -1.52
N VAL A 308 -12.87 -2.14 -0.52
CA VAL A 308 -13.89 -1.12 -0.23
C VAL A 308 -13.30 0.28 -0.07
N SER A 309 -12.10 0.55 -0.60
CA SER A 309 -11.40 1.85 -0.45
C SER A 309 -12.31 3.03 -0.80
N ASP A 310 -13.12 2.87 -1.84
CA ASP A 310 -13.96 3.95 -2.31
C ASP A 310 -15.07 4.26 -1.28
N GLN A 311 -15.56 3.27 -0.51
CA GLN A 311 -16.61 3.43 0.52
C GLN A 311 -16.13 4.05 1.83
N PHE A 312 -14.87 4.46 1.89
CA PHE A 312 -14.28 4.99 3.10
C PHE A 312 -14.82 6.40 3.45
N GLU A 313 -15.52 6.53 4.57
CA GLU A 313 -16.06 7.82 5.06
C GLU A 313 -15.11 8.59 6.00
N GLY A 314 -13.93 8.03 6.26
CA GLY A 314 -12.99 8.52 7.26
C GLY A 314 -12.99 7.69 8.53
N HIS A 315 -11.86 7.72 9.24
CA HIS A 315 -11.70 6.97 10.47
C HIS A 315 -12.49 7.59 11.65
N PRO A 316 -12.98 6.77 12.59
CA PRO A 316 -13.70 7.26 13.77
C PRO A 316 -12.85 8.18 14.65
N ASP A 317 -13.47 9.13 15.35
CA ASP A 317 -12.77 10.11 16.21
C ASP A 317 -11.91 9.48 17.31
N THR A 318 -12.29 8.30 17.80
CA THR A 318 -11.50 7.55 18.80
C THR A 318 -10.16 7.11 18.23
N THR A 319 -10.13 6.70 16.96
CA THR A 319 -8.91 6.29 16.25
C THR A 319 -8.01 7.50 15.95
N VAL A 320 -8.61 8.61 15.50
CA VAL A 320 -7.92 9.89 15.27
C VAL A 320 -7.31 10.39 16.57
N SER A 321 -8.03 10.27 17.68
CA SER A 321 -7.51 10.62 19.00
C SER A 321 -6.31 9.75 19.41
N CYS A 322 -6.33 8.45 19.11
CA CYS A 322 -5.17 7.57 19.36
C CYS A 322 -3.96 7.98 18.50
N LEU A 323 -4.16 8.27 17.20
CA LEU A 323 -3.10 8.75 16.31
C LEU A 323 -2.48 10.07 16.81
N CYS A 324 -3.30 11.01 17.29
CA CYS A 324 -2.81 12.27 17.83
C CYS A 324 -1.99 12.11 19.13
N LEU A 325 -2.19 11.04 19.90
CA LEU A 325 -1.48 10.78 21.15
C LEU A 325 -0.14 10.08 20.91
N LEU A 326 -0.04 9.29 19.85
CA LEU A 326 1.16 8.56 19.52
C LEU A 326 2.09 9.45 18.68
N PRO A 327 3.37 9.60 19.06
CA PRO A 327 4.29 10.38 18.26
C PRO A 327 4.55 9.67 16.93
N GLY A 328 4.09 10.28 15.84
CA GLY A 328 4.46 9.96 14.46
C GLY A 328 5.44 10.97 13.88
N HIS A 329 5.90 10.74 12.65
CA HIS A 329 6.88 11.59 11.97
C HIS A 329 6.40 13.04 11.69
N ASN A 330 5.10 13.33 11.80
CA ASN A 330 4.52 14.64 11.46
C ASN A 330 3.69 15.21 12.63
N SER A 331 4.34 15.89 13.58
CA SER A 331 3.69 16.62 14.69
C SER A 331 2.78 17.78 14.25
N LEU A 332 2.75 18.08 12.94
CA LEU A 332 1.94 19.13 12.30
C LEU A 332 0.68 18.61 11.60
N ALA A 333 0.47 17.29 11.55
CA ALA A 333 -0.69 16.72 10.86
C ALA A 333 -2.00 17.14 11.57
N ASN A 334 -2.87 17.82 10.83
CA ASN A 334 -4.21 18.18 11.30
C ASN A 334 -5.03 16.91 11.57
N LYS A 335 -5.94 16.92 12.55
CA LYS A 335 -6.91 15.84 12.80
C LYS A 335 -7.63 15.38 11.53
N ALA A 336 -7.92 16.30 10.62
CA ALA A 336 -8.51 15.99 9.32
C ALA A 336 -7.62 15.07 8.46
N CYS A 337 -6.30 15.26 8.49
CA CYS A 337 -5.35 14.39 7.78
C CYS A 337 -5.40 12.97 8.34
N PHE A 338 -5.39 12.82 9.66
CA PHE A 338 -5.54 11.51 10.29
C PHE A 338 -6.88 10.85 10.00
N ARG A 339 -7.97 11.63 9.97
CA ARG A 339 -9.31 11.10 9.64
C ARG A 339 -9.33 10.44 8.26
N TYR A 340 -8.63 11.01 7.29
CA TYR A 340 -8.68 10.56 5.90
C TYR A 340 -7.39 9.90 5.42
N GLY A 341 -6.52 9.45 6.32
CA GLY A 341 -5.29 8.72 5.98
C GLY A 341 -4.30 9.52 5.14
N CYS A 342 -4.32 10.85 5.22
CA CYS A 342 -3.35 11.70 4.51
C CYS A 342 -1.94 11.48 5.06
N THR A 343 -1.01 11.19 4.16
CA THR A 343 0.40 10.95 4.48
C THR A 343 1.29 12.17 4.24
N CYS A 344 0.88 13.09 3.36
CA CYS A 344 1.67 14.30 3.07
C CYS A 344 1.51 15.41 4.12
N GLY A 345 0.42 15.39 4.91
CA GLY A 345 0.09 16.43 5.90
C GLY A 345 -0.47 17.73 5.31
N GLU A 346 -0.54 17.85 3.98
CA GLU A 346 -0.94 19.07 3.26
C GLU A 346 -2.25 18.93 2.48
N CYS A 347 -2.97 17.82 2.63
CA CYS A 347 -4.26 17.63 1.98
C CYS A 347 -5.27 18.73 2.39
N VAL A 348 -5.91 19.34 1.40
CA VAL A 348 -7.04 20.25 1.60
C VAL A 348 -8.16 19.49 2.30
N GLU A 349 -8.60 20.02 3.44
CA GLU A 349 -9.59 19.38 4.33
C GLU A 349 -9.22 17.95 4.77
N GLY A 350 -7.94 17.57 4.63
CA GLY A 350 -7.40 16.27 5.02
C GLY A 350 -7.55 15.15 3.99
N PHE A 351 -8.35 15.31 2.92
CA PHE A 351 -8.58 14.25 1.93
C PHE A 351 -8.16 14.60 0.51
N LEU A 352 -8.21 15.86 0.08
CA LEU A 352 -7.86 16.27 -1.27
C LEU A 352 -6.37 16.59 -1.37
N SER A 353 -5.57 15.73 -2.01
CA SER A 353 -4.11 15.92 -2.09
C SER A 353 -3.70 17.10 -2.98
N VAL A 354 -2.47 17.59 -2.79
CA VAL A 354 -1.91 18.69 -3.60
C VAL A 354 -1.81 18.28 -5.07
N LYS A 355 -1.35 17.05 -5.34
CA LYS A 355 -1.25 16.50 -6.69
C LYS A 355 -2.62 16.37 -7.35
N MET A 356 -3.60 15.79 -6.64
CA MET A 356 -4.97 15.68 -7.15
C MET A 356 -5.59 17.07 -7.39
N THR A 357 -5.36 18.03 -6.50
CA THR A 357 -5.79 19.42 -6.67
C THR A 357 -5.28 20.00 -7.99
N ARG A 358 -4.00 19.79 -8.33
CA ARG A 358 -3.44 20.25 -9.61
C ARG A 358 -4.05 19.54 -10.81
N TYR A 359 -4.28 18.23 -10.73
CA TYR A 359 -4.99 17.52 -11.79
C TYR A 359 -6.40 18.06 -12.02
N LEU A 360 -7.15 18.34 -10.95
CA LEU A 360 -8.47 18.96 -11.05
C LEU A 360 -8.40 20.38 -11.63
N MET A 361 -7.43 21.19 -11.20
CA MET A 361 -7.24 22.55 -11.75
C MET A 361 -6.95 22.53 -13.25
N ARG A 362 -6.22 21.52 -13.76
CA ARG A 362 -5.98 21.35 -15.20
C ARG A 362 -7.26 21.06 -15.98
N GLN A 363 -8.22 20.34 -15.40
CA GLN A 363 -9.53 20.12 -16.03
C GLN A 363 -10.33 21.41 -16.18
N CYS A 364 -10.00 22.46 -15.41
CA CYS A 364 -10.62 23.77 -15.52
C CYS A 364 -10.00 24.65 -16.62
N ASP A 365 -8.90 24.24 -17.27
CA ASP A 365 -8.24 25.04 -18.31
C ASP A 365 -9.21 25.27 -19.48
N PRO A 366 -9.38 26.53 -19.95
CA PRO A 366 -10.26 26.85 -21.08
C PRO A 366 -10.00 26.04 -22.34
N LYS A 367 -8.76 25.63 -22.62
CA LYS A 367 -8.41 24.79 -23.78
C LYS A 367 -8.98 23.39 -23.61
N VAL A 368 -8.74 22.76 -22.45
CA VAL A 368 -9.31 21.44 -22.11
C VAL A 368 -10.84 21.51 -22.13
N ARG A 369 -11.40 22.56 -21.53
CA ARG A 369 -12.84 22.83 -21.47
C ARG A 369 -13.48 23.07 -22.85
N SER A 370 -12.80 23.75 -23.77
CA SER A 370 -13.31 23.99 -25.13
C SER A 370 -13.46 22.69 -25.88
N TRP A 371 -12.46 21.81 -25.77
CA TRP A 371 -12.54 20.45 -26.29
C TRP A 371 -13.68 19.68 -25.65
N VAL A 372 -13.81 19.68 -24.32
CA VAL A 372 -14.91 18.99 -23.64
C VAL A 372 -16.28 19.54 -24.07
N ILE A 373 -16.47 20.85 -24.22
CA ILE A 373 -17.79 21.43 -24.57
C ILE A 373 -18.10 21.37 -26.07
N GLU A 374 -17.11 21.32 -26.94
CA GLU A 374 -17.36 21.15 -28.38
C GLU A 374 -17.48 19.67 -28.75
N ASP A 375 -16.62 18.83 -28.16
CA ASP A 375 -16.56 17.40 -28.42
C ASP A 375 -17.60 16.61 -27.62
N ALA A 376 -17.88 16.94 -26.34
CA ALA A 376 -18.93 16.24 -25.59
C ALA A 376 -20.32 16.42 -26.21
N PHE A 377 -20.57 17.55 -26.85
CA PHE A 377 -21.83 17.80 -27.55
C PHE A 377 -21.86 17.22 -28.96
N SER A 378 -20.71 16.79 -29.48
CA SER A 378 -20.57 16.11 -30.76
C SER A 378 -20.46 14.59 -30.59
N ASN A 379 -20.11 14.12 -29.39
CA ASN A 379 -19.92 12.72 -29.04
C ASN A 379 -21.02 12.24 -28.07
N PRO A 380 -21.95 11.36 -28.53
CA PRO A 380 -23.06 10.85 -27.73
C PRO A 380 -22.64 10.18 -26.41
N LEU A 381 -21.46 9.54 -26.36
CA LEU A 381 -21.00 8.76 -25.20
C LEU A 381 -20.69 9.62 -23.97
N THR A 382 -20.31 10.87 -24.19
CA THR A 382 -20.08 11.87 -23.13
C THR A 382 -21.38 12.46 -22.58
N LEU A 383 -22.50 12.30 -23.31
CA LEU A 383 -23.81 12.83 -22.92
C LEU A 383 -24.60 11.82 -22.09
N ASP A 384 -24.25 10.54 -22.14
CA ASP A 384 -24.81 9.47 -21.30
C ASP A 384 -24.55 9.68 -19.79
N GLN A 385 -23.64 10.59 -19.44
CA GLN A 385 -23.36 10.98 -18.06
C GLN A 385 -24.34 12.03 -17.51
N PHE A 386 -25.13 12.66 -18.38
CA PHE A 386 -26.16 13.61 -17.98
C PHE A 386 -27.53 12.94 -17.96
N ASP A 387 -28.37 13.38 -17.02
CA ASP A 387 -29.79 13.04 -17.09
C ASP A 387 -30.36 13.51 -18.46
N PRO A 388 -31.21 12.71 -19.12
CA PRO A 388 -31.80 13.05 -20.42
C PRO A 388 -32.41 14.46 -20.46
N ASP A 389 -32.98 14.93 -19.36
CA ASP A 389 -33.57 16.26 -19.27
C ASP A 389 -32.50 17.36 -19.25
N VAL A 390 -31.36 17.13 -18.58
CA VAL A 390 -30.22 18.06 -18.60
C VAL A 390 -29.60 18.11 -19.99
N HIS A 391 -29.49 16.95 -20.65
CA HIS A 391 -28.95 16.83 -21.99
C HIS A 391 -29.76 17.66 -23.01
N GLN A 392 -31.09 17.52 -23.03
CA GLN A 392 -31.95 18.25 -23.94
C GLN A 392 -31.88 19.78 -23.71
N ASN A 393 -31.72 20.20 -22.46
CA ASN A 393 -31.65 21.61 -22.08
C ASN A 393 -30.30 22.27 -22.44
N LEU A 394 -29.19 21.52 -22.40
CA LEU A 394 -27.88 22.06 -22.80
C LEU A 394 -27.78 22.42 -24.30
N ALA A 395 -28.81 22.20 -25.12
CA ALA A 395 -28.90 22.77 -26.47
C ALA A 395 -28.83 24.32 -26.47
N ALA A 396 -29.36 24.96 -25.41
CA ALA A 396 -29.36 26.42 -25.30
C ALA A 396 -27.96 26.98 -25.00
N LYS A 397 -27.51 27.96 -25.80
CA LYS A 397 -26.18 28.60 -25.64
C LYS A 397 -25.94 29.15 -24.22
N LYS A 398 -26.96 29.72 -23.58
CA LYS A 398 -26.86 30.25 -22.21
C LYS A 398 -26.55 29.16 -21.18
N LEU A 399 -27.19 28.00 -21.30
CA LEU A 399 -26.99 26.88 -20.38
C LEU A 399 -25.62 26.24 -20.57
N ARG A 400 -25.12 26.13 -21.82
CA ARG A 400 -23.73 25.74 -22.08
C ARG A 400 -22.71 26.69 -21.46
N LEU A 401 -22.95 28.00 -21.56
CA LEU A 401 -22.11 28.99 -20.89
C LEU A 401 -22.17 28.81 -19.36
N GLY A 402 -23.36 28.62 -18.80
CA GLY A 402 -23.55 28.32 -17.38
C GLY A 402 -22.73 27.12 -16.92
N TYR A 403 -22.95 25.97 -17.55
CA TYR A 403 -22.19 24.73 -17.34
C TYR A 403 -20.67 24.97 -17.43
N SER A 404 -20.23 25.64 -18.50
CA SER A 404 -18.82 25.99 -18.72
C SER A 404 -18.23 26.84 -17.58
N ASN A 405 -19.00 27.75 -17.02
CA ASN A 405 -18.56 28.64 -15.95
C ASN A 405 -18.46 27.94 -14.59
N MET A 406 -19.10 26.79 -14.42
CA MET A 406 -18.96 25.97 -13.22
C MET A 406 -17.53 25.46 -13.04
N PHE A 407 -16.83 25.13 -14.13
CA PHE A 407 -15.40 24.79 -14.08
C PHE A 407 -14.54 25.95 -13.55
N LYS A 408 -14.87 27.20 -13.92
CA LYS A 408 -14.18 28.38 -13.38
C LYS A 408 -14.46 28.54 -11.90
N LEU A 409 -15.70 28.30 -11.48
CA LEU A 409 -16.10 28.34 -10.07
C LEU A 409 -15.32 27.31 -9.25
N ALA A 410 -15.19 26.07 -9.76
CA ALA A 410 -14.38 25.03 -9.15
C ALA A 410 -12.89 25.40 -9.09
N LEU A 411 -12.32 25.97 -10.16
CA LEU A 411 -10.94 26.47 -10.15
C LEU A 411 -10.69 27.51 -9.05
N TYR A 412 -11.64 28.42 -8.85
CA TYR A 412 -11.51 29.41 -7.78
C TYR A 412 -11.63 28.78 -6.39
N CYS A 413 -12.50 27.79 -6.23
CA CYS A 413 -12.57 27.01 -5.00
C CYS A 413 -11.21 26.34 -4.68
N LEU A 414 -10.63 25.67 -5.66
CA LEU A 414 -9.35 24.97 -5.52
C LEU A 414 -8.19 25.94 -5.24
N THR A 415 -8.11 27.06 -5.96
CA THR A 415 -7.08 28.10 -5.72
C THR A 415 -7.23 28.81 -4.38
N ALA A 416 -8.43 28.83 -3.80
CA ALA A 416 -8.68 29.30 -2.43
C ALA A 416 -8.31 28.27 -1.36
N GLY A 417 -7.74 27.11 -1.72
CA GLY A 417 -7.38 26.03 -0.79
C GLY A 417 -8.61 25.36 -0.19
N LYS A 418 -9.70 25.23 -0.95
CA LYS A 418 -10.95 24.60 -0.53
C LYS A 418 -11.32 23.43 -1.43
N ALA A 419 -11.81 22.34 -0.83
CA ALA A 419 -12.34 21.23 -1.59
C ALA A 419 -13.61 21.68 -2.34
N PRO A 420 -13.85 21.23 -3.58
CA PRO A 420 -14.97 21.69 -4.41
C PRO A 420 -16.30 21.05 -4.00
N THR A 421 -16.71 21.21 -2.73
CA THR A 421 -18.00 20.75 -2.20
C THR A 421 -19.13 21.71 -2.61
N VAL A 422 -20.38 21.27 -2.56
CA VAL A 422 -21.54 22.12 -2.87
C VAL A 422 -21.50 23.40 -2.04
N GLN A 423 -21.25 23.29 -0.74
CA GLN A 423 -21.17 24.43 0.18
C GLN A 423 -20.03 25.39 -0.18
N ASN A 424 -18.85 24.88 -0.51
CA ASN A 424 -17.71 25.71 -0.88
C ASN A 424 -17.91 26.37 -2.25
N LEU A 425 -18.59 25.71 -3.20
CA LEU A 425 -18.92 26.29 -4.51
C LEU A 425 -20.00 27.37 -4.39
N GLU A 426 -21.02 27.17 -3.56
CA GLU A 426 -22.01 28.22 -3.26
C GLU A 426 -21.37 29.42 -2.55
N TRP A 427 -20.46 29.17 -1.62
CA TRP A 427 -19.67 30.24 -0.99
C TRP A 427 -18.85 31.02 -2.03
N CYS A 428 -18.20 30.32 -2.98
CA CYS A 428 -17.48 30.94 -4.07
C CYS A 428 -18.40 31.79 -4.96
N ARG A 429 -19.59 31.28 -5.28
CA ARG A 429 -20.59 31.94 -6.14
C ARG A 429 -21.10 33.24 -5.51
N ASN A 430 -21.31 33.22 -4.21
CA ASN A 430 -21.90 34.33 -3.46
C ASN A 430 -20.87 35.39 -3.04
N LYS A 431 -19.56 35.11 -3.20
CA LYS A 431 -18.52 36.07 -2.83
C LYS A 431 -18.51 37.24 -3.84
N PRO A 432 -18.55 38.51 -3.38
CA PRO A 432 -18.34 39.63 -4.26
C PRO A 432 -16.92 39.53 -4.82
N LEU A 433 -16.82 39.21 -6.11
CA LEU A 433 -15.55 39.22 -6.82
C LEU A 433 -15.00 40.64 -6.75
N ASN A 434 -13.84 40.81 -6.09
CA ASN A 434 -13.13 42.09 -6.10
C ASN A 434 -12.98 42.54 -7.56
N GLN A 435 -13.18 43.84 -7.84
CA GLN A 435 -13.33 44.43 -9.17
C GLN A 435 -12.29 43.99 -10.23
N LYS A 436 -11.11 43.47 -9.85
CA LYS A 436 -10.13 42.86 -10.77
C LYS A 436 -10.58 41.55 -11.43
N HIS A 437 -11.62 40.90 -10.91
CA HIS A 437 -12.21 39.69 -11.48
C HIS A 437 -13.55 39.95 -12.19
N SER A 438 -13.88 41.21 -12.56
CA SER A 438 -15.12 41.55 -13.26
C SER A 438 -15.26 40.94 -14.67
N GLU A 439 -14.25 40.23 -15.16
CA GLU A 439 -14.30 39.40 -16.38
C GLU A 439 -14.86 37.99 -16.12
N TRP A 440 -15.13 37.65 -14.85
CA TRP A 440 -15.85 36.44 -14.50
C TRP A 440 -17.22 36.47 -15.14
N ALA A 441 -17.60 35.34 -15.71
CA ALA A 441 -18.81 35.23 -16.48
C ALA A 441 -20.04 35.59 -15.62
N PRO A 442 -21.11 36.14 -16.22
CA PRO A 442 -22.29 36.55 -15.49
C PRO A 442 -22.77 35.42 -14.58
N ASN A 443 -22.80 35.68 -13.26
CA ASN A 443 -23.40 34.76 -12.27
C ASN A 443 -24.81 34.31 -12.71
N GLU A 444 -25.50 35.13 -13.51
CA GLU A 444 -26.75 34.83 -14.18
C GLU A 444 -26.72 33.52 -14.99
N TYR A 445 -25.66 33.22 -15.75
CA TYR A 445 -25.61 31.98 -16.53
C TYR A 445 -25.45 30.74 -15.65
N ILE A 446 -24.69 30.85 -14.56
CA ILE A 446 -24.57 29.78 -13.57
C ILE A 446 -25.92 29.56 -12.89
N GLN A 447 -26.61 30.63 -12.50
CA GLN A 447 -27.94 30.56 -11.90
C GLN A 447 -28.98 29.97 -12.83
N ASP A 448 -28.98 30.38 -14.10
CA ASP A 448 -29.84 29.80 -15.13
C ASP A 448 -29.57 28.30 -15.22
N TYR A 449 -28.31 27.88 -15.41
CA TYR A 449 -27.95 26.46 -15.47
C TYR A 449 -28.44 25.67 -14.24
N LEU A 450 -28.14 26.13 -13.03
CA LEU A 450 -28.54 25.44 -11.79
C LEU A 450 -30.06 25.43 -11.58
N ARG A 451 -30.78 26.45 -12.07
CA ARG A 451 -32.25 26.47 -12.02
C ARG A 451 -32.87 25.37 -12.89
N TYR A 452 -32.23 25.04 -14.02
CA TYR A 452 -32.70 23.97 -14.91
C TYR A 452 -32.21 22.60 -14.47
N ALA A 453 -30.92 22.46 -14.11
CA ALA A 453 -30.33 21.18 -13.76
C ALA A 453 -30.67 20.70 -12.35
N GLY A 454 -31.08 21.61 -11.46
CA GLY A 454 -31.04 21.37 -10.01
C GLY A 454 -29.70 21.83 -9.44
N VAL A 455 -29.72 22.35 -8.21
CA VAL A 455 -28.51 22.92 -7.60
C VAL A 455 -27.49 21.83 -7.33
N GLN A 456 -27.91 20.73 -6.70
CA GLN A 456 -27.02 19.64 -6.32
C GLN A 456 -26.55 18.87 -7.55
N GLU A 457 -27.49 18.47 -8.40
CA GLU A 457 -27.27 17.70 -9.63
C GLU A 457 -26.40 18.47 -10.62
N GLY A 458 -26.59 19.79 -10.72
CA GLY A 458 -25.78 20.66 -11.58
C GLY A 458 -24.34 20.80 -11.10
N TYR A 459 -24.09 20.88 -9.78
CA TYR A 459 -22.72 20.83 -9.25
C TYR A 459 -22.09 19.45 -9.47
N GLU A 460 -22.85 18.40 -9.17
CA GLU A 460 -22.41 17.00 -9.29
C GLU A 460 -21.99 16.64 -10.70
N ALA A 461 -22.79 16.98 -11.72
CA ALA A 461 -22.50 16.68 -13.12
C ALA A 461 -21.17 17.29 -13.59
N VAL A 462 -20.86 18.51 -13.17
CA VAL A 462 -19.60 19.19 -13.52
C VAL A 462 -18.41 18.53 -12.82
N LEU A 463 -18.56 18.24 -11.53
CA LEU A 463 -17.46 17.71 -10.73
C LEU A 463 -17.17 16.26 -11.06
N ARG A 464 -18.18 15.42 -11.28
CA ARG A 464 -17.98 14.06 -11.79
C ARG A 464 -17.13 14.07 -13.06
N LEU A 465 -17.43 14.95 -14.01
CA LEU A 465 -16.65 15.07 -15.24
C LEU A 465 -15.21 15.54 -14.96
N MET A 466 -15.02 16.49 -14.04
CA MET A 466 -13.69 16.92 -13.60
C MET A 466 -12.89 15.79 -12.95
N PHE A 467 -13.48 15.01 -12.05
CA PHE A 467 -12.80 13.91 -11.37
C PHE A 467 -12.45 12.78 -12.34
N VAL A 468 -13.37 12.41 -13.24
CA VAL A 468 -13.12 11.40 -14.29
C VAL A 468 -11.98 11.85 -15.21
N GLY A 469 -12.03 13.08 -15.72
CA GLY A 469 -10.98 13.62 -16.59
C GLY A 469 -9.62 13.72 -15.87
N ALA A 470 -9.63 14.05 -14.57
CA ALA A 470 -8.43 14.09 -13.76
C ALA A 470 -7.84 12.70 -13.52
N SER A 471 -8.67 11.69 -13.26
CA SER A 471 -8.24 10.28 -13.11
C SER A 471 -7.62 9.74 -14.39
N GLN A 472 -8.30 9.92 -15.53
CA GLN A 472 -7.80 9.49 -16.83
C GLN A 472 -6.46 10.16 -17.19
N ASN A 473 -6.31 11.44 -16.89
CA ASN A 473 -5.03 12.13 -17.13
C ASN A 473 -3.93 11.62 -16.20
N ALA A 474 -4.24 11.32 -14.93
CA ALA A 474 -3.26 10.75 -14.01
C ALA A 474 -2.76 9.37 -14.47
N GLU A 475 -3.66 8.52 -15.00
CA GLU A 475 -3.31 7.22 -15.59
C GLU A 475 -2.46 7.37 -16.86
N ASN A 476 -2.84 8.28 -17.76
CA ASN A 476 -2.09 8.53 -19.00
C ASN A 476 -0.69 9.12 -18.74
N ILE A 477 -0.52 9.89 -17.67
CA ILE A 477 0.77 10.47 -17.25
C ILE A 477 1.69 9.41 -16.65
N LEU A 478 1.16 8.34 -16.05
CA LEU A 478 1.99 7.21 -15.60
C LEU A 478 2.77 6.57 -16.77
N GLY A 479 2.27 6.71 -18.00
CA GLY A 479 2.93 6.25 -19.24
C GLY A 479 3.75 7.31 -19.98
N THR A 480 3.67 8.59 -19.63
CA THR A 480 4.40 9.67 -20.31
C THR A 480 4.95 10.71 -19.32
N LEU A 481 6.27 10.67 -19.11
CA LEU A 481 7.14 11.50 -18.24
C LEU A 481 7.05 13.04 -18.39
N LYS A 482 6.00 13.60 -18.98
CA LYS A 482 5.98 15.01 -19.44
C LYS A 482 5.48 16.03 -18.42
N ASP A 483 5.15 15.65 -17.19
CA ASP A 483 4.79 16.61 -16.13
C ASP A 483 5.86 16.70 -15.04
N LEU A 484 7.02 17.25 -15.41
CA LEU A 484 8.10 17.62 -14.49
C LEU A 484 7.60 18.52 -13.34
N ASP A 485 6.55 19.31 -13.57
CA ASP A 485 5.96 20.23 -12.58
C ASP A 485 5.21 19.53 -11.43
N LEU A 486 4.98 18.21 -11.49
CA LEU A 486 4.32 17.44 -10.43
C LEU A 486 5.25 16.47 -9.71
N ALA A 487 6.47 16.26 -10.21
CA ALA A 487 7.44 15.34 -9.61
C ALA A 487 7.95 15.83 -8.25
N ASP A 488 8.02 17.16 -8.07
CA ASP A 488 8.48 17.79 -6.82
C ASP A 488 7.39 17.86 -5.74
N GLU A 489 6.14 17.48 -6.06
CA GLU A 489 5.04 17.52 -5.09
C GLU A 489 5.10 16.35 -4.10
N PRO A 490 4.75 16.58 -2.82
CA PRO A 490 4.76 15.52 -1.83
C PRO A 490 3.79 14.41 -2.23
N THR A 491 4.28 13.17 -2.25
CA THR A 491 3.45 11.99 -2.50
C THR A 491 2.46 11.80 -1.37
N CYS A 492 1.19 11.57 -1.71
CA CYS A 492 0.14 11.32 -0.72
C CYS A 492 -0.59 10.01 -1.02
N ARG A 493 -1.00 9.31 0.04
CA ARG A 493 -1.91 8.14 -0.04
C ARG A 493 -3.20 8.46 -0.80
N ASN A 494 -3.66 9.71 -0.76
CA ASN A 494 -4.88 10.17 -1.43
C ASN A 494 -4.65 10.67 -2.87
N ASP A 495 -3.45 10.57 -3.45
CA ASP A 495 -3.14 11.12 -4.78
C ASP A 495 -4.00 10.55 -5.92
N TYR A 496 -4.42 9.30 -5.79
CA TYR A 496 -5.13 8.55 -6.83
C TYR A 496 -6.49 8.01 -6.38
N GLU A 497 -6.98 8.44 -5.21
CA GLU A 497 -8.22 7.95 -4.60
C GLU A 497 -9.42 8.79 -5.07
N TYR A 498 -9.60 8.90 -6.39
CA TYR A 498 -10.55 9.84 -7.01
C TYR A 498 -12.00 9.58 -6.59
N GLU A 499 -12.43 8.32 -6.51
CA GLU A 499 -13.80 7.98 -6.10
C GLU A 499 -14.08 8.33 -4.64
N PHE A 500 -13.14 8.00 -3.75
CA PHE A 500 -13.19 8.40 -2.34
C PHE A 500 -13.26 9.93 -2.19
N VAL A 501 -12.39 10.67 -2.88
CA VAL A 501 -12.35 12.14 -2.78
C VAL A 501 -13.61 12.78 -3.37
N THR A 502 -14.15 12.22 -4.46
CA THR A 502 -15.42 12.66 -5.06
C THR A 502 -16.55 12.56 -4.06
N ARG A 503 -16.66 11.41 -3.37
CA ARG A 503 -17.65 11.20 -2.30
C ARG A 503 -17.43 12.09 -1.09
N ALA A 504 -16.19 12.29 -0.67
CA ALA A 504 -15.86 13.22 0.41
C ALA A 504 -16.26 14.66 0.08
N CYS A 505 -16.33 15.03 -1.22
CA CYS A 505 -16.87 16.31 -1.65
C CYS A 505 -18.41 16.38 -1.69
N GLY A 506 -19.09 15.24 -1.51
CA GLY A 506 -20.55 15.11 -1.43
C GLY A 506 -21.24 14.62 -2.71
N TYR A 507 -20.52 13.89 -3.58
CA TYR A 507 -20.98 13.49 -4.92
C TYR A 507 -20.89 11.99 -5.17
#